data_AF-A0A938FD92-F1
#
_entry.id   AF-A0A938FD92-F1
#
_cell.length_a   1.000
_cell.length_b   1.000
_cell.length_c   1.000
_cell.angle_alpha   90.00
_cell.angle_beta   90.00
_cell.angle_gamma   90.00
#
_symmetry.space_group_name_H-M   'P 1'
#
loop_
_entity.id
_entity.type
_entity.pdbx_description
1 polymer ?
#
loop_
_entity_poly.entity_id
_entity_poly.type
_entity_poly.pdbx_seq_one_letter_code
_entity_poly.pdbx_strand_id
1 'polypeptide(L)'
;MKAWRVGAMVGAFVLATGVAAPAFAQTASDPVPKSITRELTSIKKDLEQYRTDNAKQRDAYLAKYLERFPPDEQTNLRNQTTTALADLTALQRQVDRAAALARAAAPRKQVAAATARAAATAATLTARGDISFDDANKFAASRLSLGEALRAWADYSRSLARLSAISDRLARVNLRL
;
A
#
# COMPACT_ATOMS: atom_id res chain seq x y z
N MET A 1 22.10 15.21 -23.58
CA MET A 1 22.46 15.73 -22.24
C MET A 1 22.11 14.65 -21.22
N LYS A 2 23.11 14.12 -20.50
CA LYS A 2 23.09 12.80 -19.85
C LYS A 2 22.40 12.80 -18.47
N ALA A 3 21.71 11.69 -18.18
CA ALA A 3 20.98 11.34 -16.94
C ALA A 3 21.81 11.29 -15.64
N TRP A 4 23.04 11.81 -15.63
CA TRP A 4 23.93 11.86 -14.46
C TRP A 4 23.70 13.04 -13.52
N ARG A 5 22.89 14.04 -13.92
CA ARG A 5 22.60 15.19 -13.04
C ARG A 5 21.44 14.98 -12.07
N VAL A 6 20.60 13.97 -12.28
CA VAL A 6 19.46 13.67 -11.38
C VAL A 6 19.88 12.77 -10.21
N GLY A 7 20.88 11.91 -10.40
CA GLY A 7 21.43 11.06 -9.32
C GLY A 7 22.19 11.84 -8.23
N ALA A 8 22.72 13.02 -8.55
CA ALA A 8 23.48 13.84 -7.62
C ALA A 8 22.60 14.66 -6.65
N MET A 9 21.35 14.97 -7.02
CA MET A 9 20.45 15.72 -6.12
C MET A 9 19.77 14.83 -5.07
N VAL A 10 19.56 13.53 -5.35
CA VAL A 10 18.97 12.60 -4.39
C VAL A 10 20.04 12.02 -3.44
N GLY A 11 21.28 11.87 -3.90
CA GLY A 11 22.40 11.40 -3.07
C GLY A 11 22.95 12.45 -2.08
N ALA A 12 22.77 13.75 -2.35
CA ALA A 12 23.31 14.82 -1.51
C ALA A 12 22.47 15.15 -0.27
N PHE A 13 21.20 14.71 -0.21
CA PHE A 13 20.36 14.93 0.99
C PHE A 13 20.71 13.96 2.14
N VAL A 14 21.56 12.96 1.89
CA VAL A 14 21.90 11.91 2.87
C VAL A 14 23.24 12.15 3.57
N LEU A 15 24.11 13.05 3.09
CA LEU A 15 25.49 13.19 3.61
C LEU A 15 25.86 14.53 4.29
N ALA A 16 24.99 15.55 4.31
CA ALA A 16 25.36 16.89 4.79
C ALA A 16 25.06 17.19 6.29
N THR A 17 24.74 16.20 7.12
CA THR A 17 24.47 16.43 8.55
C THR A 17 25.31 15.53 9.43
N GLY A 18 26.61 15.85 9.50
CA GLY A 18 27.57 15.29 10.45
C GLY A 18 27.97 16.31 11.51
N VAL A 19 27.31 16.23 12.67
CA VAL A 19 27.76 16.53 14.05
C VAL A 19 28.20 17.96 14.44
N ALA A 20 27.32 18.61 15.20
CA ALA A 20 27.71 19.24 16.47
C ALA A 20 26.64 18.90 17.54
N ALA A 21 27.05 18.17 18.57
CA ALA A 21 26.36 18.06 19.86
C ALA A 21 27.21 18.89 20.87
N PRO A 22 26.72 19.33 22.06
CA PRO A 22 25.56 18.82 22.79
C PRO A 22 24.65 19.90 23.44
N ALA A 23 23.38 19.57 23.62
CA ALA A 23 22.60 20.09 24.74
C ALA A 23 21.67 18.98 25.20
N PHE A 24 21.90 18.51 26.42
CA PHE A 24 20.99 17.63 27.14
C PHE A 24 19.68 18.39 27.43
N ALA A 25 18.83 18.52 26.43
CA ALA A 25 17.40 18.45 26.68
C ALA A 25 17.04 16.99 26.48
N GLN A 26 16.77 16.29 27.59
CA GLN A 26 15.77 15.25 27.54
C GLN A 26 14.51 15.90 26.96
N THR A 27 14.38 15.96 25.63
CA THR A 27 13.07 16.08 25.01
C THR A 27 12.39 14.80 25.40
N ALA A 28 11.67 14.84 26.52
CA ALA A 28 10.59 13.93 26.83
C ALA A 28 9.95 13.60 25.48
N SER A 29 10.03 12.34 25.08
CA SER A 29 9.53 11.89 23.79
C SER A 29 8.09 12.36 23.71
N ASP A 30 7.83 13.44 22.96
CA ASP A 30 6.50 14.00 22.97
C ASP A 30 5.56 12.86 22.57
N PRO A 31 4.56 12.54 23.40
CA PRO A 31 3.75 11.37 23.17
C PRO A 31 3.11 11.48 21.78
N VAL A 32 3.00 10.34 21.10
CA VAL A 32 2.29 10.27 19.82
C VAL A 32 0.89 10.82 20.03
N PRO A 33 0.45 11.85 19.28
CA PRO A 33 -0.86 12.43 19.49
C PRO A 33 -1.96 11.37 19.34
N LYS A 34 -2.98 11.41 20.21
CA LYS A 34 -4.12 10.49 20.13
C LYS A 34 -4.80 10.52 18.77
N SER A 35 -4.78 11.65 18.08
CA SER A 35 -5.27 11.81 16.70
C SER A 35 -4.52 10.94 15.70
N ILE A 36 -3.20 10.79 15.82
CA ILE A 36 -2.39 9.92 14.96
C ILE A 36 -2.69 8.45 15.23
N THR A 37 -2.82 8.07 16.50
CA THR A 37 -3.19 6.69 16.87
C THR A 37 -4.58 6.32 16.35
N ARG A 38 -5.55 7.27 16.38
CA ARG A 38 -6.88 7.09 15.79
C ARG A 38 -6.81 6.97 14.26
N GLU A 39 -6.04 7.83 13.60
CA GLU A 39 -5.88 7.82 12.14
C GLU A 39 -5.26 6.51 11.65
N LEU A 40 -4.16 6.05 12.26
CA LEU A 40 -3.54 4.75 11.94
C LEU A 40 -4.48 3.58 12.19
N THR A 41 -5.32 3.65 13.24
CA THR A 41 -6.34 2.64 13.50
C THR A 41 -7.45 2.66 12.43
N SER A 42 -7.84 3.82 11.91
CA SER A 42 -8.80 3.92 10.81
C SER A 42 -8.19 3.40 9.50
N ILE A 43 -6.96 3.80 9.16
CA ILE A 43 -6.26 3.31 7.97
C ILE A 43 -6.14 1.77 8.00
N LYS A 44 -5.81 1.19 9.17
CA LYS A 44 -5.81 -0.26 9.36
C LYS A 44 -7.14 -0.89 8.99
N LYS A 45 -8.26 -0.35 9.49
CA LYS A 45 -9.61 -0.89 9.23
C LYS A 45 -9.96 -0.80 7.75
N ASP A 46 -9.66 0.32 7.11
CA ASP A 46 -9.94 0.51 5.69
C ASP A 46 -9.13 -0.45 4.82
N LEU A 47 -7.85 -0.68 5.17
CA LEU A 47 -7.00 -1.65 4.49
C LEU A 47 -7.45 -3.10 4.73
N GLU A 48 -7.93 -3.43 5.93
CA GLU A 48 -8.51 -4.74 6.26
C GLU A 48 -9.78 -5.02 5.46
N GLN A 49 -10.69 -4.04 5.38
CA GLN A 49 -11.89 -4.12 4.55
C GLN A 49 -11.52 -4.28 3.08
N TYR A 50 -10.56 -3.49 2.59
CA TYR A 50 -10.13 -3.56 1.22
C TYR A 50 -9.52 -4.93 0.86
N ARG A 51 -8.66 -5.49 1.72
CA ARG A 51 -8.11 -6.84 1.56
C ARG A 51 -9.22 -7.90 1.50
N THR A 52 -10.23 -7.77 2.36
CA THR A 52 -11.37 -8.70 2.43
C THR A 52 -12.25 -8.60 1.18
N ASP A 53 -12.55 -7.39 0.72
CA ASP A 53 -13.27 -7.14 -0.53
C ASP A 53 -12.53 -7.75 -1.72
N ASN A 54 -11.20 -7.55 -1.77
CA ASN A 54 -10.36 -8.08 -2.83
C ASN A 54 -10.33 -9.61 -2.84
N ALA A 55 -10.23 -10.25 -1.66
CA ALA A 55 -10.30 -11.71 -1.55
C ALA A 55 -11.66 -12.26 -2.01
N LYS A 56 -12.76 -11.60 -1.64
CA LYS A 56 -14.11 -11.99 -2.08
C LYS A 56 -14.29 -11.83 -3.59
N GLN A 57 -13.81 -10.73 -4.15
CA GLN A 57 -13.83 -10.50 -5.60
C GLN A 57 -13.00 -11.56 -6.32
N ARG A 58 -11.81 -11.90 -5.78
CA ARG A 58 -11.00 -13.03 -6.26
C ARG A 58 -11.79 -14.30 -6.33
N ASP A 59 -12.38 -14.73 -5.23
CA ASP A 59 -13.05 -16.03 -5.19
C ASP A 59 -14.25 -16.06 -6.12
N ALA A 60 -15.05 -14.99 -6.16
CA ALA A 60 -16.20 -14.87 -7.06
C ALA A 60 -15.79 -14.90 -8.54
N TYR A 61 -14.70 -14.22 -8.88
CA TYR A 61 -14.20 -14.12 -10.24
C TYR A 61 -13.54 -15.41 -10.71
N LEU A 62 -12.66 -15.99 -9.87
CA LEU A 62 -12.04 -17.26 -10.14
C LEU A 62 -13.11 -18.33 -10.35
N ALA A 63 -14.13 -18.41 -9.49
CA ALA A 63 -15.23 -19.36 -9.65
C ALA A 63 -16.06 -19.13 -10.93
N LYS A 64 -16.40 -17.87 -11.26
CA LYS A 64 -17.27 -17.56 -12.40
C LYS A 64 -16.60 -17.72 -13.75
N TYR A 65 -15.29 -17.47 -13.80
CA TYR A 65 -14.61 -17.23 -15.07
C TYR A 65 -13.50 -18.23 -15.37
N LEU A 66 -12.81 -18.83 -14.39
CA LEU A 66 -11.68 -19.76 -14.64
C LEU A 66 -12.02 -20.87 -15.62
N GLU A 67 -13.22 -21.47 -15.50
CA GLU A 67 -13.65 -22.58 -16.37
C GLU A 67 -13.72 -22.20 -17.86
N ARG A 68 -13.77 -20.91 -18.18
CA ARG A 68 -13.81 -20.38 -19.54
C ARG A 68 -12.42 -20.12 -20.12
N PHE A 69 -11.35 -20.29 -19.34
CA PHE A 69 -9.96 -20.08 -19.78
C PHE A 69 -9.23 -21.42 -19.97
N PRO A 70 -8.28 -21.49 -20.92
CA PRO A 70 -7.27 -22.54 -20.99
C PRO A 70 -6.53 -22.79 -19.65
N PRO A 71 -6.09 -24.02 -19.36
CA PRO A 71 -5.48 -24.39 -18.08
C PRO A 71 -4.20 -23.62 -17.69
N ASP A 72 -3.39 -23.23 -18.66
CA ASP A 72 -2.18 -22.42 -18.49
C ASP A 72 -2.51 -21.01 -18.02
N GLU A 73 -3.52 -20.39 -18.63
CA GLU A 73 -4.01 -19.07 -18.24
C GLU A 73 -4.71 -19.11 -16.88
N GLN A 74 -5.47 -20.18 -16.58
CA GLN A 74 -6.03 -20.40 -15.25
C GLN A 74 -4.96 -20.41 -14.17
N THR A 75 -3.85 -21.12 -14.41
CA THR A 75 -2.70 -21.18 -13.51
C THR A 75 -2.08 -19.80 -13.31
N ASN A 76 -1.89 -19.05 -14.40
CA ASN A 76 -1.33 -17.70 -14.34
C ASN A 76 -2.23 -16.76 -13.51
N LEU A 77 -3.54 -16.75 -13.78
CA LEU A 77 -4.51 -15.93 -13.03
C LEU A 77 -4.54 -16.28 -11.54
N ARG A 78 -4.49 -17.57 -11.18
CA ARG A 78 -4.40 -18.01 -9.78
C ARG A 78 -3.12 -17.53 -9.11
N ASN A 79 -1.98 -17.62 -9.80
CA ASN A 79 -0.68 -17.19 -9.27
C ASN A 79 -0.64 -15.68 -9.05
N GLN A 80 -1.05 -14.90 -10.05
CA GLN A 80 -1.14 -13.46 -9.94
C GLN A 80 -2.04 -13.10 -8.75
N THR A 81 -3.28 -13.59 -8.72
CA THR A 81 -4.26 -13.24 -7.66
C THR A 81 -3.85 -13.64 -6.26
N THR A 82 -3.03 -14.68 -6.14
CA THR A 82 -2.41 -15.07 -4.87
C THR A 82 -1.32 -14.09 -4.45
N THR A 83 -0.46 -13.65 -5.37
CA THR A 83 0.60 -12.67 -5.08
C THR A 83 0.03 -11.34 -4.59
N ALA A 84 -0.99 -10.77 -5.24
CA ALA A 84 -1.56 -9.50 -4.75
C ALA A 84 -2.14 -9.59 -3.35
N LEU A 85 -2.82 -10.68 -3.01
CA LEU A 85 -3.32 -10.86 -1.65
C LEU A 85 -2.19 -11.00 -0.64
N ALA A 86 -1.07 -11.61 -1.03
CA ALA A 86 0.14 -11.64 -0.20
C ALA A 86 0.71 -10.24 0.00
N ASP A 87 0.79 -9.42 -1.05
CA ASP A 87 1.30 -8.04 -0.99
C ASP A 87 0.40 -7.13 -0.15
N LEU A 88 -0.93 -7.21 -0.29
CA LEU A 88 -1.88 -6.51 0.56
C LEU A 88 -1.77 -6.96 2.03
N THR A 89 -1.53 -8.24 2.26
CA THR A 89 -1.31 -8.77 3.62
C THR A 89 0.01 -8.26 4.20
N ALA A 90 1.06 -8.14 3.40
CA ALA A 90 2.33 -7.55 3.82
C ALA A 90 2.17 -6.07 4.18
N LEU A 91 1.46 -5.28 3.36
CA LEU A 91 1.14 -3.89 3.67
C LEU A 91 0.32 -3.79 4.97
N GLN A 92 -0.69 -4.65 5.16
CA GLN A 92 -1.49 -4.69 6.40
C GLN A 92 -0.60 -4.90 7.63
N ARG A 93 0.35 -5.84 7.58
CA ARG A 93 1.29 -6.09 8.69
C ARG A 93 2.18 -4.87 8.99
N GLN A 94 2.58 -4.11 7.97
CA GLN A 94 3.36 -2.89 8.18
C GLN A 94 2.54 -1.79 8.85
N VAL A 95 1.29 -1.58 8.41
CA VAL A 95 0.36 -0.63 9.05
C VAL A 95 0.02 -1.05 10.48
N ASP A 96 -0.20 -2.36 10.71
CA ASP A 96 -0.44 -2.92 12.04
C ASP A 96 0.73 -2.65 12.98
N ARG A 97 1.98 -2.80 12.50
CA ARG A 97 3.18 -2.51 13.28
C ARG A 97 3.26 -1.02 13.63
N ALA A 98 2.99 -0.13 12.66
CA ALA A 98 2.97 1.31 12.92
C ALA A 98 1.88 1.69 13.95
N ALA A 99 0.68 1.12 13.84
CA ALA A 99 -0.41 1.34 14.78
C ALA A 99 -0.09 0.79 16.18
N ALA A 100 0.56 -0.38 16.28
CA ALA A 100 0.98 -0.96 17.55
C ALA A 100 2.04 -0.08 18.24
N LEU A 101 3.05 0.40 17.50
CA LEU A 101 4.06 1.31 18.03
C LEU A 101 3.44 2.63 18.52
N ALA A 102 2.48 3.19 17.77
CA ALA A 102 1.75 4.39 18.18
C ALA A 102 0.94 4.19 19.47
N ARG A 103 0.31 3.02 19.64
CA ARG A 103 -0.44 2.67 20.88
C ARG A 103 0.48 2.44 22.07
N ALA A 104 1.65 1.85 21.84
CA ALA A 104 2.66 1.63 22.86
C ALA A 104 3.40 2.92 23.28
N ALA A 105 3.00 4.08 22.75
CA ALA A 105 3.68 5.36 22.96
C ALA A 105 5.20 5.30 22.64
N ALA A 106 5.56 4.50 21.62
CA ALA A 106 6.93 4.42 21.13
C ALA A 106 7.44 5.80 20.68
N PRO A 107 8.78 6.02 20.63
CA PRO A 107 9.34 7.28 20.16
C PRO A 107 8.80 7.67 18.77
N ARG A 108 8.39 8.93 18.59
CA ARG A 108 7.81 9.44 17.33
C ARG A 108 8.62 9.04 16.10
N LYS A 109 9.95 9.10 16.19
CA LYS A 109 10.88 8.70 15.11
C LYS A 109 10.70 7.24 14.66
N GLN A 110 10.40 6.32 15.59
CA GLN A 110 10.14 4.91 15.25
C GLN A 110 8.78 4.73 14.58
N VAL A 111 7.77 5.46 15.04
CA VAL A 111 6.43 5.47 14.42
C VAL A 111 6.52 6.06 13.01
N ALA A 112 7.19 7.21 12.85
CA ALA A 112 7.43 7.84 11.56
C ALA A 112 8.17 6.90 10.59
N ALA A 113 9.25 6.26 11.02
CA ALA A 113 9.97 5.29 10.18
C ALA A 113 9.08 4.11 9.74
N ALA A 114 8.23 3.59 10.63
CA ALA A 114 7.29 2.51 10.29
C ALA A 114 6.19 3.00 9.33
N THR A 115 5.63 4.18 9.57
CA THR A 115 4.62 4.79 8.70
C THR A 115 5.17 5.15 7.33
N ALA A 116 6.40 5.68 7.24
CA ALA A 116 7.06 6.01 5.99
C ALA A 116 7.30 4.77 5.11
N ARG A 117 7.69 3.64 5.72
CA ARG A 117 7.81 2.36 5.00
C ARG A 117 6.46 1.88 4.45
N ALA A 118 5.42 1.93 5.28
CA ALA A 118 4.07 1.57 4.84
C ALA A 118 3.56 2.49 3.72
N ALA A 119 3.81 3.81 3.81
CA ALA A 119 3.46 4.78 2.78
C ALA A 119 4.22 4.50 1.47
N ALA A 120 5.52 4.22 1.53
CA ALA A 120 6.34 3.87 0.38
C ALA A 120 5.90 2.56 -0.26
N THR A 121 5.56 1.53 0.53
CA THR A 121 4.99 0.28 0.00
C THR A 121 3.63 0.53 -0.66
N ALA A 122 2.73 1.26 -0.03
CA ALA A 122 1.43 1.61 -0.62
C ALA A 122 1.57 2.46 -1.91
N ALA A 123 2.52 3.40 -1.94
CA ALA A 123 2.83 4.20 -3.12
C ALA A 123 3.44 3.34 -4.23
N THR A 124 4.33 2.41 -3.89
CA THR A 124 4.92 1.46 -4.84
C THR A 124 3.84 0.57 -5.44
N LEU A 125 2.93 0.03 -4.63
CA LEU A 125 1.78 -0.73 -5.11
C LEU A 125 0.91 0.17 -6.01
N THR A 126 0.54 1.36 -5.57
CA THR A 126 -0.27 2.28 -6.39
C THR A 126 0.41 2.66 -7.72
N ALA A 127 1.71 2.95 -7.71
CA ALA A 127 2.48 3.39 -8.88
C ALA A 127 2.79 2.25 -9.85
N ARG A 128 2.99 1.03 -9.35
CA ARG A 128 2.99 -0.18 -10.17
C ARG A 128 1.61 -0.46 -10.76
N GLY A 129 0.56 0.20 -10.24
CA GLY A 129 -0.84 -0.06 -10.55
C GLY A 129 -1.39 -1.27 -9.79
N ASP A 130 -0.62 -1.78 -8.83
CA ASP A 130 -0.48 -3.18 -8.41
C ASP A 130 -1.73 -3.83 -7.82
N ILE A 131 -2.00 -5.09 -8.18
CA ILE A 131 -2.09 -5.78 -9.50
C ILE A 131 -2.10 -7.27 -9.22
N SER A 132 -3.02 -7.87 -9.95
CA SER A 132 -3.09 -9.26 -10.38
C SER A 132 -4.54 -9.57 -10.70
N PHE A 133 -5.40 -8.96 -9.89
CA PHE A 133 -6.83 -9.01 -10.02
C PHE A 133 -7.29 -8.10 -11.15
N ASP A 134 -6.59 -6.99 -11.37
CA ASP A 134 -6.79 -6.10 -12.52
C ASP A 134 -6.25 -6.69 -13.83
N ASP A 135 -5.02 -7.20 -13.87
CA ASP A 135 -4.52 -7.90 -15.06
C ASP A 135 -5.38 -9.14 -15.36
N ALA A 136 -5.81 -9.85 -14.32
CA ALA A 136 -6.85 -10.86 -14.47
C ALA A 136 -8.12 -10.27 -15.08
N ASN A 137 -8.66 -9.18 -14.54
CA ASN A 137 -9.90 -8.55 -15.00
C ASN A 137 -9.81 -8.02 -16.43
N LYS A 138 -8.69 -7.39 -16.82
CA LYS A 138 -8.40 -6.94 -18.19
C LYS A 138 -8.31 -8.13 -19.13
N PHE A 139 -7.67 -9.19 -18.68
CA PHE A 139 -7.57 -10.42 -19.43
C PHE A 139 -8.93 -11.08 -19.62
N ALA A 140 -9.80 -11.18 -18.60
CA ALA A 140 -11.17 -11.62 -18.86
C ALA A 140 -11.98 -10.60 -19.63
N ALA A 141 -11.78 -9.29 -19.48
CA ALA A 141 -12.51 -8.29 -20.26
C ALA A 141 -12.37 -8.54 -21.77
N SER A 142 -11.26 -9.12 -22.23
CA SER A 142 -11.07 -9.56 -23.63
C SER A 142 -11.95 -10.75 -24.07
N ARG A 143 -12.49 -11.51 -23.12
CA ARG A 143 -13.35 -12.70 -23.31
C ARG A 143 -14.75 -12.55 -22.71
N LEU A 144 -15.04 -11.39 -22.14
CA LEU A 144 -16.31 -11.06 -21.50
C LEU A 144 -17.19 -10.24 -22.44
N SER A 145 -18.49 -10.24 -22.16
CA SER A 145 -19.40 -9.31 -22.81
C SER A 145 -19.02 -7.85 -22.47
N LEU A 146 -19.40 -6.89 -23.32
CA LEU A 146 -19.10 -5.47 -23.12
C LEU A 146 -19.55 -4.96 -21.73
N GLY A 147 -20.72 -5.37 -21.26
CA GLY A 147 -21.24 -4.98 -19.95
C GLY A 147 -20.42 -5.55 -18.78
N GLU A 148 -19.87 -6.74 -18.92
CA GLU A 148 -18.99 -7.36 -17.92
C GLU A 148 -17.59 -6.73 -17.93
N ALA A 149 -17.06 -6.41 -19.12
CA ALA A 149 -15.80 -5.69 -19.28
C ALA A 149 -15.86 -4.29 -18.63
N LEU A 150 -16.93 -3.52 -18.87
CA LEU A 150 -17.11 -2.20 -18.24
C LEU A 150 -17.19 -2.28 -16.71
N ARG A 151 -17.82 -3.33 -16.18
CA ARG A 151 -17.90 -3.56 -14.73
C ARG A 151 -16.52 -3.89 -14.14
N ALA A 152 -15.74 -4.74 -14.81
CA ALA A 152 -14.37 -5.07 -14.43
C ALA A 152 -13.47 -3.83 -14.36
N TRP A 153 -13.57 -2.93 -15.35
CA TRP A 153 -12.85 -1.65 -15.37
C TRP A 153 -13.25 -0.69 -14.24
N ALA A 154 -14.54 -0.64 -13.89
CA ALA A 154 -15.03 0.16 -12.78
C ALA A 154 -14.57 -0.38 -11.42
N ASP A 155 -14.47 -1.70 -11.27
CA ASP A 155 -13.95 -2.35 -10.05
C ASP A 155 -12.45 -2.08 -9.86
N TYR A 156 -11.67 -2.14 -10.95
CA TYR A 156 -10.26 -1.77 -10.96
C TYR A 156 -10.03 -0.32 -10.53
N SER A 157 -10.71 0.63 -11.18
CA SER A 157 -10.53 2.06 -10.92
C SER A 157 -10.83 2.40 -9.45
N ARG A 158 -11.82 1.73 -8.84
CA ARG A 158 -12.14 1.87 -7.42
C ARG A 158 -11.06 1.29 -6.50
N SER A 159 -10.50 0.14 -6.86
CA SER A 159 -9.42 -0.52 -6.13
C SER A 159 -8.15 0.36 -6.08
N LEU A 160 -7.74 0.94 -7.21
CA LEU A 160 -6.62 1.87 -7.27
C LEU A 160 -6.86 3.15 -6.46
N ALA A 161 -8.04 3.76 -6.60
CA ALA A 161 -8.38 4.97 -5.86
C ALA A 161 -8.30 4.75 -4.34
N ARG A 162 -8.70 3.56 -3.85
CA ARG A 162 -8.60 3.19 -2.43
C ARG A 162 -7.15 3.07 -1.96
N LEU A 163 -6.29 2.40 -2.72
CA LEU A 163 -4.86 2.28 -2.38
C LEU A 163 -4.14 3.64 -2.40
N SER A 164 -4.42 4.46 -3.40
CA SER A 164 -3.92 5.84 -3.48
C SER A 164 -4.35 6.65 -2.27
N ALA A 165 -5.63 6.61 -1.89
CA ALA A 165 -6.13 7.29 -0.71
C ALA A 165 -5.47 6.81 0.60
N ILE A 166 -5.20 5.50 0.73
CA ILE A 166 -4.47 4.93 1.88
C ILE A 166 -3.02 5.45 1.90
N SER A 167 -2.34 5.44 0.75
CA SER A 167 -0.97 5.95 0.62
C SER A 167 -0.88 7.42 1.02
N ASP A 168 -1.77 8.27 0.51
CA ASP A 168 -1.85 9.69 0.85
C ASP A 168 -2.09 9.93 2.33
N ARG A 169 -2.97 9.13 2.95
CA ARG A 169 -3.24 9.22 4.39
C ARG A 169 -2.04 8.81 5.22
N LEU A 170 -1.33 7.74 4.85
CA LEU A 170 -0.09 7.33 5.51
C LEU A 170 1.00 8.40 5.37
N ALA A 171 1.14 9.01 4.19
CA ALA A 171 2.07 10.12 3.98
C ALA A 171 1.72 11.33 4.86
N ARG A 172 0.43 11.71 4.95
CA ARG A 172 -0.04 12.77 5.84
C ARG A 172 0.17 12.47 7.33
N VAL A 173 0.03 11.21 7.74
CA VAL A 173 0.36 10.80 9.12
C VAL A 173 1.85 10.97 9.37
N ASN A 174 2.70 10.53 8.45
CA ASN A 174 4.14 10.64 8.58
C ASN A 174 4.63 12.10 8.69
N LEU A 175 4.02 13.04 7.95
CA LEU A 175 4.35 14.46 8.03
C LEU A 175 3.98 15.13 9.37
N ARG A 176 3.10 14.52 10.15
CA ARG A 176 2.62 15.04 11.45
C ARG A 176 3.33 14.40 12.65
N LEU A 177 4.19 13.41 12.41
CA LEU A 177 4.98 12.68 13.42
C LEU A 177 6.38 13.28 13.54
#